data_AF-A0A958DDX4-F1
#
_entry.id   AF-A0A958DDX4-F1
#
_cell.length_a   1.000
_cell.length_b   1.000
_cell.length_c   1.000
_cell.angle_alpha   90.00
_cell.angle_beta   90.00
_cell.angle_gamma   90.00
#
_symmetry.space_group_name_H-M   'P 1'
#
loop_
_entity.id
_entity.type
_entity.pdbx_description
1 polymer ?
#
loop_
_entity_poly.entity_id
_entity_poly.type
_entity_poly.pdbx_seq_one_letter_code
_entity_poly.pdbx_strand_id
1 'polypeptide(L)'
;RSAYSTNMTEGINFLTIRTDLTANELHTHYETQTIEHRSDWQLLQTDTSDSTASSSWSIIDNCGDLWNGSIIIYKISSENDAFVTIRVVRAKR
;
A
#
# COMPACT_ATOMS: atom_id res chain seq x y z
N ARG A 1 -11.26 -16.74 -1.19
CA ARG A 1 -11.72 -16.42 0.18
C ARG A 1 -10.51 -15.92 0.94
N SER A 2 -10.30 -14.61 1.00
CA SER A 2 -9.14 -14.04 1.70
C SER A 2 -9.49 -13.86 3.18
N ALA A 3 -8.61 -14.34 4.06
CA ALA A 3 -8.72 -14.15 5.51
C ALA A 3 -7.72 -13.07 5.92
N TYR A 4 -8.20 -12.06 6.64
CA TYR A 4 -7.39 -10.94 7.13
C TYR A 4 -7.17 -11.11 8.63
N SER A 5 -5.96 -10.90 9.12
CA SER A 5 -5.65 -10.81 10.55
C SER A 5 -4.91 -9.51 10.84
N THR A 6 -5.42 -8.72 11.78
CA THR A 6 -4.84 -7.45 12.21
C THR A 6 -4.26 -7.61 13.62
N ASN A 7 -2.96 -7.35 13.79
CA ASN A 7 -2.34 -7.22 15.12
C ASN A 7 -2.23 -5.72 15.47
N MET A 8 -2.77 -5.34 16.63
CA MET A 8 -2.80 -3.95 17.12
C MET A 8 -1.57 -3.68 17.99
N THR A 9 -0.70 -2.79 17.54
CA THR A 9 0.31 -2.12 18.37
C THR A 9 0.14 -0.62 18.15
N GLU A 10 0.12 0.18 19.22
CA GLU A 10 -0.25 1.61 19.22
C GLU A 10 0.19 2.38 17.97
N GLY A 11 -0.80 2.85 17.19
CA GLY A 11 -0.62 3.83 16.11
C GLY A 11 -0.23 3.29 14.73
N ILE A 12 0.05 2.00 14.56
CA ILE A 12 0.37 1.41 13.25
C ILE A 12 -0.44 0.12 13.05
N ASN A 13 -1.42 0.16 12.14
CA ASN A 13 -2.17 -1.02 11.74
C ASN A 13 -1.35 -1.79 10.69
N PHE A 14 -0.90 -2.99 11.02
CA PHE A 14 -0.29 -3.89 10.04
C PHE A 14 -1.37 -4.78 9.42
N LEU A 15 -1.45 -4.78 8.09
CA LEU A 15 -2.32 -5.67 7.33
C LEU A 15 -1.46 -6.66 6.55
N THR A 16 -1.50 -7.94 6.92
CA THR A 16 -0.91 -9.00 6.11
C THR A 16 -1.89 -9.43 5.04
N ILE A 17 -1.47 -9.40 3.78
CA ILE A 17 -2.28 -9.79 2.63
C ILE A 17 -1.69 -11.08 2.07
N ARG A 18 -2.51 -12.15 1.98
CA ARG A 18 -2.18 -13.32 1.17
C ARG A 18 -2.71 -13.10 -0.24
N THR A 19 -1.83 -13.25 -1.22
CA THR A 19 -2.12 -13.04 -2.63
C THR A 19 -1.35 -14.05 -3.46
N ASP A 20 -1.90 -14.43 -4.61
CA ASP A 20 -1.21 -15.28 -5.58
C ASP A 20 -0.27 -14.45 -6.49
N LEU A 21 -0.30 -13.13 -6.33
CA LEU A 21 0.53 -12.17 -7.08
C LEU A 21 1.96 -12.12 -6.53
N THR A 22 2.93 -12.04 -7.43
CA THR A 22 4.31 -11.67 -7.09
C THR A 22 4.35 -10.26 -6.49
N ALA A 23 5.44 -9.90 -5.79
CA ALA A 23 5.63 -8.55 -5.27
C ALA A 23 5.54 -7.46 -6.35
N ASN A 24 6.04 -7.75 -7.56
CA ASN A 24 6.00 -6.80 -8.68
C ASN A 24 4.58 -6.65 -9.24
N GLU A 25 3.84 -7.75 -9.41
CA GLU A 25 2.44 -7.70 -9.84
C GLU A 25 1.56 -6.99 -8.80
N LEU A 26 1.83 -7.19 -7.52
CA LEU A 26 1.14 -6.49 -6.43
C LEU A 26 1.44 -4.98 -6.47
N HIS A 27 2.69 -4.60 -6.70
CA HIS A 27 3.09 -3.20 -6.90
C HIS A 27 2.34 -2.57 -8.08
N THR A 28 2.39 -3.20 -9.26
CA THR A 28 1.68 -2.73 -10.46
C THR A 28 0.17 -2.65 -10.25
N HIS A 29 -0.43 -3.59 -9.51
CA HIS A 29 -1.86 -3.57 -9.18
C HIS A 29 -2.22 -2.29 -8.40
N TYR A 30 -1.46 -1.96 -7.36
CA TYR A 30 -1.71 -0.76 -6.56
C TYR A 30 -1.40 0.54 -7.33
N GLU A 31 -0.33 0.58 -8.13
CA GLU A 31 -0.07 1.70 -9.03
C GLU A 31 -1.25 1.93 -10.00
N THR A 32 -1.80 0.86 -10.57
CA THR A 32 -2.93 0.97 -11.51
C THR A 32 -4.17 1.53 -10.82
N GLN A 33 -4.47 1.08 -9.59
CA GLN A 33 -5.60 1.63 -8.81
C GLN A 33 -5.44 3.14 -8.56
N THR A 34 -4.22 3.63 -8.34
CA THR A 34 -3.98 5.08 -8.20
C THR A 34 -4.20 5.86 -9.50
N ILE A 35 -4.02 5.23 -10.66
CA ILE A 35 -4.29 5.83 -11.98
C ILE A 35 -5.80 5.84 -12.28
N GLU A 36 -6.51 4.77 -11.96
CA GLU A 36 -7.96 4.67 -12.19
C GLU A 36 -8.76 5.66 -11.32
N HIS A 37 -8.25 5.99 -10.13
CA HIS A 37 -8.85 6.96 -9.20
C HIS A 37 -8.12 8.31 -9.15
N ARG A 38 -7.41 8.68 -10.23
CA ARG A 38 -6.52 9.85 -10.27
C ARG A 38 -7.18 11.21 -9.98
N SER A 39 -8.51 11.31 -10.07
CA SER A 39 -9.23 12.52 -9.66
C SER A 39 -9.10 12.79 -8.16
N ASP A 40 -8.97 11.73 -7.37
CA ASP A 40 -9.00 11.80 -5.91
C ASP A 40 -7.67 11.31 -5.30
N TRP A 41 -6.93 10.47 -6.00
CA TRP A 41 -5.65 9.89 -5.58
C TRP A 41 -4.48 10.49 -6.38
N GLN A 42 -3.50 11.03 -5.68
CA GLN A 42 -2.25 11.50 -6.27
C GLN A 42 -1.12 10.55 -5.89
N LEU A 43 -0.56 9.86 -6.87
CA LEU A 43 0.70 9.12 -6.69
C LEU A 43 1.84 10.12 -6.46
N LEU A 44 2.58 9.96 -5.37
CA LEU A 44 3.65 10.88 -4.96
C LEU A 44 5.03 10.33 -5.33
N GLN A 45 5.30 9.08 -4.98
CA GLN A 45 6.57 8.42 -5.21
C GLN A 45 6.37 6.91 -5.34
N THR A 46 7.14 6.28 -6.21
CA THR A 46 7.28 4.83 -6.31
C THR A 46 8.76 4.46 -6.32
N ASP A 47 9.08 3.29 -5.76
CA ASP A 47 10.43 2.74 -5.73
C ASP A 47 10.35 1.21 -5.78
N THR A 48 11.22 0.59 -6.57
CA THR A 48 11.24 -0.85 -6.81
C THR A 48 12.67 -1.38 -6.88
N SER A 49 12.89 -2.49 -6.20
CA SER A 49 14.15 -3.24 -6.15
C SER A 49 13.85 -4.74 -6.15
N ASP A 50 14.89 -5.58 -6.24
CA ASP A 50 14.74 -7.05 -6.27
C ASP A 50 14.05 -7.63 -5.02
N SER A 51 14.17 -6.95 -3.87
CA SER A 51 13.66 -7.40 -2.57
C SER A 51 12.50 -6.57 -2.03
N THR A 52 12.30 -5.35 -2.54
CA THR A 52 11.33 -4.40 -1.98
C THR A 52 10.66 -3.58 -3.07
N ALA A 53 9.36 -3.38 -2.95
CA ALA A 53 8.60 -2.41 -3.73
C ALA A 53 7.85 -1.47 -2.79
N SER A 54 7.75 -0.19 -3.13
CA SER A 54 7.03 0.78 -2.32
C SER A 54 6.36 1.84 -3.18
N SER A 55 5.23 2.34 -2.69
CA SER A 55 4.49 3.43 -3.30
C SER A 55 3.91 4.31 -2.20
N SER A 56 3.84 5.61 -2.47
CA SER A 56 3.18 6.58 -1.60
C SER A 56 2.20 7.43 -2.40
N TRP A 57 1.08 7.78 -1.77
CA TRP A 57 0.00 8.49 -2.38
C TRP A 57 -0.63 9.48 -1.40
N SER A 58 -1.35 10.47 -1.94
CA SER A 58 -2.25 11.32 -1.16
C SER A 58 -3.66 11.27 -1.73
N ILE A 59 -4.64 11.53 -0.88
CA ILE A 59 -6.07 11.55 -1.23
C ILE A 59 -6.71 12.75 -0.56
N ILE A 60 -7.54 13.49 -1.29
CA ILE A 60 -8.46 14.46 -0.69
C ILE A 60 -9.82 13.79 -0.62
N ASP A 61 -10.35 13.61 0.59
CA ASP A 61 -11.67 13.01 0.74
C ASP A 61 -12.81 13.99 0.39
N ASN A 62 -14.04 13.49 0.39
CA ASN A 62 -15.23 14.30 0.08
C ASN A 62 -15.47 15.44 1.09
N CYS A 63 -14.79 15.44 2.24
CA CYS A 63 -14.85 16.50 3.25
C CYS A 63 -13.71 17.53 3.07
N GLY A 64 -12.83 17.34 2.08
CA GLY A 64 -11.68 18.20 1.82
C GLY A 64 -10.48 17.92 2.74
N ASP A 65 -10.47 16.79 3.44
CA ASP A 65 -9.35 16.39 4.27
C ASP A 65 -8.28 15.66 3.46
N LEU A 66 -7.02 16.05 3.67
CA LEU A 66 -5.87 15.40 3.04
C LEU A 66 -5.47 14.16 3.84
N TRP A 67 -5.33 13.05 3.15
CA TRP A 67 -4.82 11.78 3.63
C TRP A 67 -3.55 11.41 2.89
N ASN A 68 -2.58 10.84 3.59
CA ASN A 68 -1.36 10.31 3.00
C ASN A 68 -1.27 8.81 3.29
N GLY A 69 -1.00 8.04 2.25
CA GLY A 69 -0.80 6.60 2.34
C GLY A 69 0.56 6.18 1.81
N SER A 70 1.05 5.06 2.32
CA SER A 70 2.24 4.38 1.82
C SER A 70 2.07 2.88 1.93
N ILE A 71 2.45 2.17 0.87
CA ILE A 71 2.61 0.72 0.86
C ILE A 71 4.10 0.41 0.75
N ILE A 72 4.54 -0.58 1.52
CA ILE A 72 5.84 -1.20 1.37
C ILE A 72 5.63 -2.71 1.31
N ILE A 73 6.19 -3.33 0.29
CA ILE A 73 6.10 -4.76 0.00
C ILE A 73 7.52 -5.30 0.11
N TYR A 74 7.77 -6.13 1.11
CA TYR A 74 9.04 -6.84 1.30
C TYR A 74 8.88 -8.28 0.80
N LYS A 75 9.66 -8.66 -0.20
CA LYS A 75 9.73 -10.04 -0.67
C LYS A 75 10.45 -10.90 0.38
N ILE A 76 9.81 -11.98 0.82
CA ILE A 76 10.35 -12.89 1.86
C ILE A 76 11.15 -14.01 1.23
N SER A 77 10.68 -14.55 0.10
CA SER A 77 11.30 -15.69 -0.58
C SER A 77 11.17 -15.55 -2.11
N SER A 78 11.76 -16.49 -2.85
CA SER A 78 11.57 -16.61 -4.31
C SER A 78 10.16 -17.06 -4.68
N GLU A 79 9.38 -17.58 -3.74
CA GLU A 79 8.08 -18.20 -3.97
C GLU A 79 6.96 -17.27 -3.50
N ASN A 80 6.75 -16.16 -4.22
CA ASN A 80 5.61 -15.22 -4.14
C ASN A 80 5.19 -14.69 -2.75
N ASP A 81 5.90 -15.05 -1.68
CA ASP A 81 5.61 -14.63 -0.32
C ASP A 81 6.16 -13.22 -0.08
N ALA A 82 5.29 -12.34 0.39
CA ALA A 82 5.65 -10.97 0.71
C ALA A 82 5.02 -10.50 2.03
N PHE A 83 5.78 -9.71 2.80
CA PHE A 83 5.23 -8.88 3.86
C PHE A 83 4.79 -7.56 3.27
N VAL A 84 3.52 -7.22 3.46
CA VAL A 84 2.97 -5.94 3.06
C VAL A 84 2.74 -5.10 4.31
N THR A 85 3.23 -3.86 4.30
CA THR A 85 2.91 -2.84 5.29
C THR A 85 2.17 -1.72 4.60
N ILE A 86 0.98 -1.40 5.08
CA ILE A 86 0.19 -0.26 4.61
C ILE A 86 0.06 0.70 5.78
N ARG A 87 0.43 1.95 5.55
CA ARG A 87 0.20 3.04 6.49
C ARG A 87 -0.66 4.08 5.82
N VAL A 88 -1.74 4.49 6.49
CA VAL A 88 -2.60 5.59 6.06
C VAL A 88 -2.78 6.53 7.23
N VAL A 89 -2.52 7.81 7.00
CA VAL A 89 -2.67 8.85 8.02
C VAL A 89 -3.38 10.06 7.45
N ARG A 90 -4.23 10.67 8.26
CA ARG A 90 -4.76 12.01 7.98
C ARG A 90 -3.64 13.02 8.16
N ALA A 91 -3.36 13.83 7.14
CA ALA A 91 -2.42 14.93 7.26
C ALA A 91 -3.01 15.94 8.26
N LYS A 92 -2.27 16.25 9.32
CA LYS A 92 -2.65 17.35 10.21
C LYS A 92 -2.49 18.65 9.42
N ARG A 93 -3.51 19.50 9.47
CA ARG A 93 -3.44 20.88 8.96
C ARG A 93 -2.37 21.67 9.70
#